data_AF-A0A1Y0GW92-F1
#
_entry.id   AF-A0A1Y0GW92-F1
#
_cell.length_a   1.000
_cell.length_b   1.000
_cell.length_c   1.000
_cell.angle_alpha   90.00
_cell.angle_beta   90.00
_cell.angle_gamma   90.00
#
_symmetry.space_group_name_H-M   'P 1'
#
loop_
_entity.id
_entity.type
_entity.pdbx_description
1 polymer ?
#
loop_
_entity_poly.entity_id
_entity_poly.type
_entity_poly.pdbx_seq_one_letter_code
_entity_poly.pdbx_strand_id
1 'polypeptide(L)'
;MVARRMGTVRTPLSSIALGVGIVGFSGLCVYAWKLRQDQEASTKLIPVQQLAQAETLPADHKREFFGSFIEKNSQSADEKIQDAVTSARMRLAYMDAKEKPNEARELFLEAEQKHSGSDAMDPSFGAMPDQARYQAINCLMIDGKTEQARKEYLAFLKERPLSPLVFGVHKRLLKLRAERESRDEIDRLLQIAVDKQDEHGKREMALCGPRCIEKLVELSGGEQVQLSEIEKQAGTTLDGTSMSGMVKALGVAGFQAEGLLVNHADFQTQKLPFIWLDKGHYLLIHSRKNNKFVAYDPFIRNDREIKIPEANAQFSATILKISNKR
;
A
#
# COMPACT_ATOMS: atom_id res chain seq x y z
N MET A 1 -1.34 -1.84 -58.78
CA MET A 1 -1.43 -3.27 -59.14
C MET A 1 -2.37 -3.93 -58.12
N VAL A 2 -3.58 -4.31 -58.55
CA VAL A 2 -4.49 -5.42 -58.09
C VAL A 2 -4.54 -5.74 -56.57
N ALA A 3 -5.65 -5.81 -55.83
CA ALA A 3 -7.10 -5.79 -56.12
C ALA A 3 -7.92 -5.50 -54.84
N ARG A 4 -9.15 -4.99 -55.06
CA ARG A 4 -10.28 -4.94 -54.12
C ARG A 4 -10.82 -6.34 -53.79
N ARG A 5 -11.41 -6.50 -52.59
CA ARG A 5 -12.62 -7.33 -52.39
C ARG A 5 -13.54 -6.66 -51.36
N MET A 6 -14.71 -6.24 -51.83
CA MET A 6 -15.90 -5.98 -51.01
C MET A 6 -16.67 -7.30 -50.89
N GLY A 7 -17.16 -7.61 -49.68
CA GLY A 7 -18.01 -8.75 -49.39
C GLY A 7 -19.32 -8.27 -48.73
N THR A 8 -20.41 -8.80 -49.25
CA THR A 8 -21.81 -8.40 -49.10
C THR A 8 -22.51 -8.85 -47.82
N VAL A 9 -23.48 -8.01 -47.45
CA VAL A 9 -24.65 -8.14 -46.57
C VAL A 9 -25.28 -9.54 -46.50
N ARG A 10 -25.62 -9.97 -45.27
CA ARG A 10 -26.79 -10.82 -44.95
C ARG A 10 -27.39 -10.41 -43.61
N THR A 11 -28.61 -9.91 -43.65
CA THR A 11 -29.52 -9.75 -42.51
C THR A 11 -30.40 -10.99 -42.37
N PRO A 12 -30.58 -11.59 -41.18
CA PRO A 12 -31.66 -12.51 -40.92
C PRO A 12 -32.89 -11.79 -40.33
N LEU A 13 -33.96 -11.91 -41.10
CA LEU A 13 -35.37 -12.13 -40.74
C LEU A 13 -35.80 -11.90 -39.28
N SER A 14 -36.77 -11.00 -39.20
CA SER A 14 -37.75 -10.77 -38.13
C SER A 14 -38.48 -12.06 -37.71
N SER A 15 -38.35 -12.41 -36.43
CA SER A 15 -39.23 -13.36 -35.74
C SER A 15 -40.32 -12.59 -35.00
N ILE A 16 -41.56 -12.87 -35.37
CA ILE A 16 -42.79 -12.42 -34.69
C ILE A 16 -42.86 -13.15 -33.35
N ALA A 17 -42.71 -12.41 -32.25
CA ALA A 17 -42.98 -12.92 -30.90
C ALA A 17 -44.48 -12.78 -30.60
N LEU A 18 -45.16 -13.92 -30.56
CA LEU A 18 -46.51 -14.08 -30.02
C LEU A 18 -46.52 -13.68 -28.55
N GLY A 19 -47.38 -12.72 -28.20
CA GLY A 19 -47.70 -12.36 -26.84
C GLY A 19 -48.42 -13.50 -26.13
N VAL A 20 -47.80 -14.03 -25.09
CA VAL A 20 -48.47 -14.83 -24.06
C VAL A 20 -48.50 -13.97 -22.81
N GLY A 21 -49.70 -13.48 -22.47
CA GLY A 21 -49.95 -12.79 -21.22
C GLY A 21 -49.80 -13.75 -20.06
N ILE A 22 -48.68 -13.63 -19.33
CA ILE A 22 -48.54 -14.22 -18.00
C ILE A 22 -48.98 -13.16 -17.00
N VAL A 23 -50.25 -13.24 -16.64
CA VAL A 23 -50.83 -12.52 -15.51
C VAL A 23 -50.44 -13.30 -14.25
N GLY A 24 -49.79 -12.63 -13.30
CA GLY A 24 -49.77 -13.05 -11.90
C GLY A 24 -48.58 -13.89 -11.42
N PHE A 25 -47.35 -13.43 -11.61
CA PHE A 25 -46.27 -13.82 -10.69
C PHE A 25 -46.18 -12.77 -9.57
N SER A 26 -46.52 -13.21 -8.38
CA SER A 26 -46.63 -12.46 -7.13
C SER A 26 -45.39 -11.61 -6.85
N GLY A 27 -45.60 -10.36 -6.43
CA GLY A 27 -44.52 -9.41 -6.09
C GLY A 27 -43.53 -9.92 -5.03
N LEU A 28 -43.89 -10.97 -4.28
CA LEU A 28 -43.01 -11.67 -3.34
C LEU A 28 -41.84 -12.42 -4.02
N CYS A 29 -42.05 -13.03 -5.19
CA CYS A 29 -40.98 -13.74 -5.89
C CYS A 29 -39.95 -12.78 -6.52
N VAL A 30 -40.40 -11.61 -7.00
CA VAL A 30 -39.51 -10.58 -7.55
C VAL A 30 -38.66 -9.94 -6.45
N TYR A 31 -39.25 -9.70 -5.27
CA TYR A 31 -38.52 -9.16 -4.12
C TYR A 31 -37.46 -10.13 -3.59
N ALA A 32 -37.81 -11.43 -3.46
CA ALA A 32 -36.86 -12.46 -3.04
C ALA A 32 -35.71 -12.68 -4.05
N TRP A 33 -35.99 -12.61 -5.35
CA TRP A 33 -34.96 -12.71 -6.38
C TRP A 33 -34.02 -11.50 -6.37
N LYS A 34 -34.55 -10.28 -6.18
CA LYS A 34 -33.73 -9.06 -6.09
C LYS A 34 -32.86 -9.06 -4.84
N LEU A 35 -33.40 -9.45 -3.68
CA LEU A 35 -32.61 -9.64 -2.45
C LEU A 35 -31.48 -10.66 -2.64
N ARG A 36 -31.73 -11.75 -3.39
CA ARG A 36 -30.71 -12.75 -3.71
C ARG A 36 -29.64 -12.21 -4.66
N GLN A 37 -30.01 -11.46 -5.70
CA GLN A 37 -29.05 -10.82 -6.58
C GLN A 37 -28.22 -9.76 -5.87
N ASP A 38 -28.82 -8.98 -4.97
CA ASP A 38 -28.11 -7.98 -4.16
C ASP A 38 -27.16 -8.68 -3.15
N GLN A 39 -27.53 -9.84 -2.59
CA GLN A 39 -26.64 -10.69 -1.78
C GLN A 39 -25.49 -11.31 -2.60
N GLU A 40 -25.76 -11.78 -3.82
CA GLU A 40 -24.74 -12.35 -4.73
C GLU A 40 -23.79 -11.28 -5.29
N ALA A 41 -24.27 -10.06 -5.54
CA ALA A 41 -23.45 -8.93 -5.93
C ALA A 41 -22.59 -8.44 -4.76
N SER A 42 -23.15 -8.39 -3.55
CA SER A 42 -22.43 -8.04 -2.31
C SER A 42 -21.29 -9.01 -2.00
N THR A 43 -21.48 -10.32 -2.23
CA THR A 43 -20.43 -11.33 -2.00
C THR A 43 -19.26 -11.28 -2.99
N LYS A 44 -19.40 -10.56 -4.12
CA LYS A 44 -18.32 -10.35 -5.10
C LYS A 44 -17.50 -9.08 -4.87
N LEU A 45 -17.93 -8.21 -3.97
CA LEU A 45 -17.17 -7.00 -3.63
C LEU A 45 -15.91 -7.36 -2.85
N ILE A 46 -14.82 -6.64 -3.14
CA ILE A 46 -13.60 -6.75 -2.35
C ILE A 46 -13.97 -6.31 -0.92
N PRO A 47 -13.54 -7.00 0.15
CA PRO A 47 -13.98 -6.71 1.52
C PRO A 47 -13.90 -5.23 1.95
N VAL A 48 -12.92 -4.48 1.42
CA VAL A 48 -12.82 -3.02 1.60
C VAL A 48 -14.04 -2.25 1.08
N GLN A 49 -14.61 -2.65 -0.06
CA GLN A 49 -15.80 -2.04 -0.64
C GLN A 49 -17.05 -2.31 0.22
N GLN A 50 -17.15 -3.49 0.83
CA GLN A 50 -18.25 -3.82 1.74
C GLN A 50 -18.24 -2.91 2.97
N LEU A 51 -17.05 -2.63 3.52
CA LEU A 51 -16.91 -1.68 4.64
C LEU A 51 -17.34 -0.26 4.27
N ALA A 52 -17.03 0.20 3.05
CA ALA A 52 -17.45 1.52 2.58
C ALA A 52 -18.98 1.62 2.43
N GLN A 53 -19.64 0.56 1.98
CA GLN A 53 -21.11 0.52 1.88
C GLN A 53 -21.78 0.53 3.26
N ALA A 54 -21.18 -0.14 4.23
CA ALA A 54 -21.67 -0.16 5.61
C ALA A 54 -21.77 1.26 6.21
N GLU A 55 -20.94 2.20 5.76
CA GLU A 55 -20.99 3.58 6.26
C GLU A 55 -22.28 4.34 5.93
N THR A 56 -23.09 3.83 5.00
CA THR A 56 -24.40 4.40 4.67
C THR A 56 -25.56 3.81 5.47
N LEU A 57 -25.31 2.75 6.25
CA LEU A 57 -26.35 2.09 7.04
C LEU A 57 -26.75 2.92 8.28
N PRO A 58 -27.97 2.73 8.81
CA PRO A 58 -28.34 3.17 10.15
C PRO A 58 -27.37 2.64 11.23
N ALA A 59 -27.23 3.37 12.35
CA ALA A 59 -26.19 3.09 13.35
C ALA A 59 -26.30 1.70 14.01
N ASP A 60 -27.51 1.23 14.25
CA ASP A 60 -27.82 -0.13 14.72
C ASP A 60 -27.36 -1.18 13.70
N HIS A 61 -27.75 -1.02 12.43
CA HIS A 61 -27.31 -1.92 11.36
C HIS A 61 -25.80 -1.86 11.09
N LYS A 62 -25.14 -0.70 11.28
CA LYS A 62 -23.67 -0.60 11.19
C LYS A 62 -22.98 -1.49 12.20
N ARG A 63 -23.43 -1.47 13.45
CA ARG A 63 -22.83 -2.25 14.53
C ARG A 63 -22.96 -3.75 14.24
N GLU A 64 -24.15 -4.20 13.87
CA GLU A 64 -24.39 -5.59 13.48
C GLU A 64 -23.50 -5.99 12.30
N PHE A 65 -23.46 -5.18 11.25
CA PHE A 65 -22.64 -5.43 10.07
C PHE A 65 -21.16 -5.61 10.41
N PHE A 66 -20.55 -4.67 11.14
CA PHE A 66 -19.13 -4.76 11.48
C PHE A 66 -18.84 -5.96 12.39
N GLY A 67 -19.72 -6.25 13.35
CA GLY A 67 -19.61 -7.43 14.22
C GLY A 67 -19.59 -8.73 13.41
N SER A 68 -20.58 -8.93 12.55
CA SER A 68 -20.66 -10.12 11.68
C SER A 68 -19.49 -10.20 10.70
N PHE A 69 -19.02 -9.06 10.19
CA PHE A 69 -17.85 -9.02 9.31
C PHE A 69 -16.58 -9.50 10.03
N ILE A 70 -16.34 -9.03 11.26
CA ILE A 70 -15.19 -9.44 12.07
C ILE A 70 -15.26 -10.93 12.38
N GLU A 71 -16.40 -11.42 12.85
CA GLU A 71 -16.58 -12.84 13.18
C GLU A 71 -16.26 -13.74 11.99
N LYS A 72 -16.87 -13.44 10.83
CA LYS A 72 -16.70 -14.22 9.60
C LYS A 72 -15.27 -14.24 9.07
N ASN A 73 -14.52 -13.15 9.23
CA ASN A 73 -13.24 -12.97 8.54
C ASN A 73 -12.02 -12.95 9.48
N SER A 74 -12.21 -13.08 10.79
CA SER A 74 -11.13 -12.94 11.78
C SER A 74 -9.95 -13.91 11.59
N GLN A 75 -10.20 -15.08 10.99
CA GLN A 75 -9.18 -16.12 10.75
C GLN A 75 -8.68 -16.16 9.29
N SER A 76 -8.99 -15.14 8.48
CA SER A 76 -8.52 -15.09 7.10
C SER A 76 -6.99 -15.01 7.03
N ALA A 77 -6.37 -15.76 6.13
CA ALA A 77 -4.94 -15.61 5.83
C ALA A 77 -4.63 -14.45 4.87
N ASP A 78 -5.65 -13.85 4.26
CA ASP A 78 -5.49 -12.72 3.34
C ASP A 78 -5.27 -11.41 4.13
N GLU A 79 -4.10 -10.80 3.95
CA GLU A 79 -3.68 -9.56 4.61
C GLU A 79 -4.66 -8.40 4.39
N LYS A 80 -5.22 -8.25 3.17
CA LYS A 80 -6.19 -7.18 2.86
C LYS A 80 -7.49 -7.39 3.62
N ILE A 81 -7.88 -8.65 3.83
CA ILE A 81 -9.03 -8.99 4.65
C ILE A 81 -8.75 -8.66 6.11
N GLN A 82 -7.53 -8.94 6.60
CA GLN A 82 -7.15 -8.62 7.97
C GLN A 82 -7.03 -7.12 8.23
N ASP A 83 -6.58 -6.33 7.25
CA ASP A 83 -6.65 -4.86 7.28
C ASP A 83 -8.10 -4.39 7.41
N ALA A 84 -9.01 -4.98 6.63
CA ALA A 84 -10.44 -4.70 6.67
C ALA A 84 -11.07 -5.10 8.03
N VAL A 85 -10.70 -6.25 8.60
CA VAL A 85 -11.18 -6.69 9.93
C VAL A 85 -10.71 -5.72 11.02
N THR A 86 -9.45 -5.31 10.97
CA THR A 86 -8.89 -4.32 11.91
C THR A 86 -9.63 -2.99 11.80
N SER A 87 -9.90 -2.54 10.56
CA SER A 87 -10.69 -1.34 10.28
C SER A 87 -12.11 -1.44 10.83
N ALA A 88 -12.77 -2.60 10.69
CA ALA A 88 -14.09 -2.84 11.26
C ALA A 88 -14.09 -2.77 12.80
N ARG A 89 -13.09 -3.36 13.47
CA ARG A 89 -12.93 -3.26 14.93
C ARG A 89 -12.78 -1.81 15.39
N MET A 90 -11.93 -1.05 14.71
CA MET A 90 -11.73 0.37 15.02
C MET A 90 -13.02 1.17 14.83
N ARG A 91 -13.81 0.91 13.79
CA ARG A 91 -15.12 1.57 13.59
C ARG A 91 -16.10 1.26 14.71
N LEU A 92 -16.21 0.01 15.15
CA LEU A 92 -17.00 -0.36 16.33
C LEU A 92 -16.54 0.40 17.57
N ALA A 93 -15.23 0.45 17.81
CA ALA A 93 -14.65 1.19 18.92
C ALA A 93 -15.01 2.68 18.87
N TYR A 94 -14.93 3.33 17.70
CA TYR A 94 -15.33 4.73 17.54
C TYR A 94 -16.82 4.96 17.84
N MET A 95 -17.70 4.02 17.49
CA MET A 95 -19.13 4.10 17.81
C MET A 95 -19.38 4.06 19.32
N ASP A 96 -18.55 3.34 20.07
CA ASP A 96 -18.65 3.22 21.53
C ASP A 96 -17.90 4.33 22.29
N ALA A 97 -16.88 4.95 21.70
CA ALA A 97 -15.91 5.79 22.40
C ALA A 97 -16.50 6.97 23.20
N LYS A 98 -17.65 7.50 22.78
CA LYS A 98 -18.30 8.64 23.46
C LYS A 98 -19.10 8.21 24.69
N GLU A 99 -19.79 7.08 24.62
CA GLU A 99 -20.71 6.62 25.66
C GLU A 99 -20.05 5.61 26.60
N LYS A 100 -19.11 4.83 26.06
CA LYS A 100 -18.50 3.65 26.65
C LYS A 100 -16.99 3.65 26.36
N PRO A 101 -16.23 4.62 26.91
CA PRO A 101 -14.82 4.79 26.56
C PRO A 101 -13.95 3.61 26.96
N ASN A 102 -14.29 2.89 28.03
CA ASN A 102 -13.52 1.72 28.47
C ASN A 102 -13.71 0.54 27.52
N GLU A 103 -14.94 0.24 27.11
CA GLU A 103 -15.27 -0.80 26.14
C GLU A 103 -14.68 -0.48 24.76
N ALA A 104 -14.77 0.79 24.32
CA ALA A 104 -14.12 1.25 23.10
C ALA A 104 -12.60 1.07 23.15
N ARG A 105 -11.97 1.36 24.30
CA ARG A 105 -10.53 1.16 24.49
C ARG A 105 -10.15 -0.30 24.32
N GLU A 106 -10.93 -1.23 24.87
CA GLU A 106 -10.68 -2.67 24.71
C GLU A 106 -10.74 -3.10 23.24
N LEU A 107 -11.73 -2.62 22.49
CA LEU A 107 -11.83 -2.89 21.05
C LEU A 107 -10.65 -2.32 20.25
N PHE A 108 -10.15 -1.13 20.61
CA PHE A 108 -8.94 -0.57 19.98
C PHE A 108 -7.69 -1.40 20.33
N LEU A 109 -7.51 -1.82 21.58
CA LEU A 109 -6.39 -2.67 21.96
C LEU A 109 -6.48 -4.06 21.31
N GLU A 110 -7.68 -4.61 21.16
CA GLU A 110 -7.89 -5.84 20.40
C GLU A 110 -7.51 -5.67 18.93
N ALA A 111 -7.90 -4.54 18.31
CA ALA A 111 -7.52 -4.21 16.94
C ALA A 111 -6.00 -4.11 16.77
N GLU A 112 -5.29 -3.51 17.72
CA GLU A 112 -3.82 -3.47 17.76
C GLU A 112 -3.21 -4.88 17.89
N GLN A 113 -3.66 -5.66 18.88
CA GLN A 113 -3.05 -6.95 19.23
C GLN A 113 -3.34 -8.07 18.22
N LYS A 114 -4.53 -8.06 17.61
CA LYS A 114 -4.96 -9.08 16.65
C LYS A 114 -4.73 -8.66 15.20
N HIS A 115 -3.95 -7.60 14.96
CA HIS A 115 -3.61 -7.21 13.60
C HIS A 115 -2.65 -8.22 12.99
N SER A 116 -2.98 -8.69 11.79
CA SER A 116 -2.12 -9.56 10.96
C SER A 116 -2.27 -9.20 9.47
N GLY A 117 -2.48 -7.92 9.20
CA GLY A 117 -2.67 -7.39 7.85
C GLY A 117 -1.35 -7.01 7.20
N SER A 118 -1.41 -6.08 6.24
CA SER A 118 -0.25 -5.73 5.41
C SER A 118 0.72 -4.76 6.07
N ASP A 119 0.39 -4.23 7.26
CA ASP A 119 1.07 -3.11 7.91
C ASP A 119 1.28 -1.89 6.99
N ALA A 120 0.47 -1.77 5.92
CA ALA A 120 0.54 -0.65 5.00
C ALA A 120 0.29 0.66 5.77
N MET A 121 1.28 1.54 5.74
CA MET A 121 1.21 2.83 6.43
C MET A 121 0.44 3.84 5.58
N ASP A 122 -0.61 4.41 6.15
CA ASP A 122 -1.18 5.65 5.61
C ASP A 122 -0.19 6.80 5.90
N PRO A 123 0.18 7.66 4.92
CA PRO A 123 1.13 8.74 5.15
C PRO A 123 0.72 9.73 6.26
N SER A 124 -0.58 9.87 6.51
CA SER A 124 -1.14 10.79 7.51
C SER A 124 -1.36 10.12 8.86
N PHE A 125 -1.68 8.83 8.87
CA PHE A 125 -2.15 8.13 10.08
C PHE A 125 -1.29 6.93 10.51
N GLY A 126 -0.34 6.49 9.69
CA GLY A 126 0.53 5.35 9.97
C GLY A 126 -0.15 4.01 9.75
N ALA A 127 0.48 2.95 10.27
CA ALA A 127 -0.08 1.61 10.24
C ALA A 127 -1.33 1.50 11.14
N MET A 128 -2.22 0.56 10.82
CA MET A 128 -3.46 0.34 11.58
C MET A 128 -3.23 0.09 13.09
N PRO A 129 -2.21 -0.69 13.53
CA PRO A 129 -1.93 -0.86 14.95
C PRO A 129 -1.54 0.45 15.67
N ASP A 130 -0.82 1.36 15.00
CA ASP A 130 -0.46 2.66 15.58
C ASP A 130 -1.71 3.50 15.83
N GLN A 131 -2.61 3.54 14.84
CA GLN A 131 -3.87 4.26 14.96
C GLN A 131 -4.73 3.69 16.09
N ALA A 132 -4.88 2.36 16.13
CA ALA A 132 -5.63 1.68 17.17
C ALA A 132 -5.07 2.00 18.56
N ARG A 133 -3.74 1.88 18.74
CA ARG A 133 -3.07 2.25 20.00
C ARG A 133 -3.30 3.70 20.37
N TYR A 134 -3.11 4.63 19.44
CA TYR A 134 -3.32 6.06 19.68
C TYR A 134 -4.74 6.37 20.14
N GLN A 135 -5.75 5.73 19.53
CA GLN A 135 -7.15 5.90 19.92
C GLN A 135 -7.49 5.25 21.26
N ALA A 136 -6.91 4.09 21.57
CA ALA A 136 -7.03 3.49 22.90
C ALA A 136 -6.54 4.45 24.00
N ILE A 137 -5.46 5.19 23.76
CA ILE A 137 -4.97 6.21 24.69
C ILE A 137 -5.94 7.41 24.75
N ASN A 138 -6.53 7.81 23.62
CA ASN A 138 -7.55 8.87 23.61
C ASN A 138 -8.80 8.49 24.43
N CYS A 139 -9.19 7.22 24.48
CA CYS A 139 -10.29 6.76 25.33
C CYS A 139 -10.00 6.99 26.83
N LEU A 140 -8.75 6.83 27.30
CA LEU A 140 -8.37 7.17 28.67
C LEU A 140 -8.57 8.66 28.97
N MET A 141 -8.29 9.51 27.99
CA MET A 141 -8.53 10.95 28.11
C MET A 141 -10.02 11.28 28.22
N ILE A 142 -10.88 10.59 27.47
CA ILE A 142 -12.34 10.74 27.55
C ILE A 142 -12.85 10.29 28.92
N ASP A 143 -12.29 9.21 29.47
CA ASP A 143 -12.64 8.65 30.79
C ASP A 143 -12.01 9.43 31.97
N GLY A 144 -11.34 10.57 31.72
CA GLY A 144 -10.71 11.39 32.76
C GLY A 144 -9.44 10.80 33.38
N LYS A 145 -8.92 9.68 32.86
CA LYS A 145 -7.71 8.99 33.35
C LYS A 145 -6.43 9.63 32.79
N THR A 146 -6.22 10.91 33.09
CA THR A 146 -5.14 11.73 32.49
C THR A 146 -3.73 11.22 32.75
N GLU A 147 -3.43 10.78 33.98
CA GLU A 147 -2.09 10.27 34.33
C GLU A 147 -1.77 8.95 33.60
N GLN A 148 -2.75 8.07 33.47
CA GLN A 148 -2.59 6.83 32.70
C GLN A 148 -2.40 7.15 31.22
N ALA A 149 -3.21 8.05 30.65
CA ALA A 149 -3.07 8.49 29.27
C ALA A 149 -1.69 9.10 29.01
N ARG A 150 -1.19 9.93 29.92
CA ARG A 150 0.15 10.53 29.86
C ARG A 150 1.23 9.46 29.80
N LYS A 151 1.18 8.45 30.68
CA LYS A 151 2.12 7.33 30.69
C LYS A 151 2.11 6.58 29.36
N GLU A 152 0.93 6.28 28.82
CA GLU A 152 0.80 5.55 27.56
C GLU A 152 1.24 6.37 26.34
N TYR A 153 1.02 7.70 26.33
CA TYR A 153 1.58 8.58 25.30
C TYR A 153 3.11 8.65 25.33
N LEU A 154 3.72 8.71 26.52
CA LEU A 154 5.18 8.66 26.65
C LEU A 154 5.73 7.31 26.15
N ALA A 155 5.04 6.21 26.46
CA ALA A 155 5.37 4.90 25.93
C ALA A 155 5.24 4.87 24.39
N PHE A 156 4.19 5.47 23.82
CA PHE A 156 4.01 5.57 22.38
C PHE A 156 5.20 6.23 21.67
N LEU A 157 5.71 7.36 22.17
CA LEU A 157 6.89 8.01 21.57
C LEU A 157 8.15 7.11 21.62
N LYS A 158 8.29 6.31 22.68
CA LYS A 158 9.44 5.41 22.89
C LYS A 158 9.36 4.16 22.01
N GLU A 159 8.17 3.56 21.95
CA GLU A 159 7.91 2.24 21.35
C GLU A 159 7.56 2.33 19.86
N ARG A 160 6.93 3.42 19.41
CA ARG A 160 6.44 3.62 18.04
C ARG A 160 7.01 4.88 17.38
N PRO A 161 8.35 5.05 17.36
CA PRO A 161 8.97 6.28 16.84
C PRO A 161 8.75 6.49 15.33
N LEU A 162 8.50 5.41 14.58
CA LEU A 162 8.24 5.50 13.13
C LEU A 162 6.81 5.93 12.79
N SER A 163 5.92 6.03 13.79
CA SER A 163 4.54 6.42 13.55
C SER A 163 4.42 7.91 13.20
N PRO A 164 3.69 8.32 12.15
CA PRO A 164 3.46 9.74 11.88
C PRO A 164 2.63 10.43 12.99
N LEU A 165 1.98 9.64 13.86
CA LEU A 165 1.19 10.14 14.99
C LEU A 165 2.04 10.70 16.14
N VAL A 166 3.37 10.58 16.12
CA VAL A 166 4.26 11.10 17.18
C VAL A 166 4.08 12.60 17.43
N PHE A 167 3.81 13.40 16.40
CA PHE A 167 3.49 14.83 16.54
C PHE A 167 2.14 15.06 17.21
N GLY A 168 1.15 14.23 16.88
CA GLY A 168 -0.17 14.25 17.51
C GLY A 168 -0.10 13.89 19.00
N VAL A 169 0.74 12.91 19.34
CA VAL A 169 1.04 12.50 20.71
C VAL A 169 1.75 13.61 21.48
N HIS A 170 2.81 14.17 20.91
CA HIS A 170 3.56 15.30 21.48
C HIS A 170 2.64 16.48 21.82
N LYS A 171 1.80 16.91 20.87
CA LYS A 171 0.84 18.01 21.09
C LYS A 171 -0.14 17.72 22.23
N ARG A 172 -0.57 16.46 22.43
CA ARG A 172 -1.46 16.07 23.53
C ARG A 172 -0.73 16.05 24.87
N LEU A 173 0.51 15.55 24.91
CA LEU A 173 1.35 15.58 26.10
C LEU A 173 1.60 17.02 26.59
N LEU A 174 1.85 17.97 25.68
CA LEU A 174 1.99 19.39 26.06
C LEU A 174 0.69 20.00 26.63
N LYS A 175 -0.48 19.55 26.16
CA LYS A 175 -1.79 19.99 26.68
C LYS A 175 -2.10 19.46 28.08
N LEU A 176 -1.53 18.31 28.45
CA LEU A 176 -1.71 17.68 29.77
C LEU A 176 -0.99 18.41 30.91
N ARG A 177 -0.65 19.70 30.72
CA ARG A 177 0.02 20.57 31.69
C ARG A 177 1.26 19.94 32.32
N ALA A 178 2.11 19.37 31.47
CA ALA A 178 3.43 18.92 31.88
C ALA A 178 4.22 20.07 32.55
N GLU A 179 4.78 19.79 33.72
CA GLU A 179 5.78 20.63 34.39
C GLU A 179 6.95 20.90 33.45
N ARG A 180 7.74 21.95 33.70
CA ARG A 180 8.82 22.35 32.78
C ARG A 180 9.78 21.20 32.46
N GLU A 181 10.27 20.48 33.47
CA GLU A 181 11.20 19.35 33.29
C GLU A 181 10.58 18.22 32.45
N SER A 182 9.27 18.02 32.58
CA SER A 182 8.56 17.05 31.76
C SER A 182 8.47 17.46 30.29
N ARG A 183 8.49 18.77 29.97
CA ARG A 183 8.48 19.25 28.58
C ARG A 183 9.77 18.94 27.85
N ASP A 184 10.91 19.14 28.51
CA ASP A 184 12.22 18.86 27.93
C ASP A 184 12.38 17.35 27.60
N GLU A 185 11.86 16.46 28.46
CA GLU A 185 11.81 15.02 28.14
C GLU A 185 10.91 14.74 26.93
N ILE A 186 9.71 15.34 26.87
CA ILE A 186 8.76 15.16 25.77
C ILE A 186 9.37 15.62 24.43
N ASP A 187 10.02 16.78 24.41
CA ASP A 187 10.67 17.33 23.21
C ASP A 187 11.84 16.45 22.76
N ARG A 188 12.66 15.96 23.71
CA ARG A 188 13.74 15.01 23.42
C ARG A 188 13.21 13.71 22.81
N LEU A 189 12.11 13.17 23.33
CA LEU A 189 11.50 11.96 22.79
C LEU A 189 10.94 12.17 21.38
N LEU A 190 10.32 13.33 21.11
CA LEU A 190 9.90 13.68 19.76
C LEU A 190 11.10 13.76 18.81
N GLN A 191 12.19 14.42 19.21
CA GLN A 191 13.38 14.53 18.36
C GLN A 191 13.95 13.15 18.01
N ILE A 192 14.05 12.24 18.99
CA ILE A 192 14.48 10.85 18.73
C ILE A 192 13.56 10.15 17.73
N ALA A 193 12.25 10.37 17.81
CA ALA A 193 11.30 9.80 16.86
C ALA A 193 11.48 10.37 15.44
N VAL A 194 11.66 11.69 15.33
CA VAL A 194 11.94 12.37 14.05
C VAL A 194 13.24 11.88 13.43
N ASP A 195 14.32 11.79 14.22
CA ASP A 195 15.62 11.29 13.73
C ASP A 195 15.49 9.86 13.18
N LYS A 196 14.72 9.00 13.86
CA LYS A 196 14.44 7.63 13.40
C LYS A 196 13.58 7.60 12.14
N GLN A 197 12.61 8.49 11.98
CA GLN A 197 11.80 8.61 10.76
C GLN A 197 12.66 9.07 9.59
N ASP A 198 13.53 10.05 9.80
CA ASP A 198 14.47 10.54 8.78
C ASP A 198 15.45 9.45 8.35
N GLU A 199 16.02 8.71 9.31
CA GLU A 199 16.90 7.57 9.03
C GLU A 199 16.15 6.48 8.25
N HIS A 200 14.93 6.13 8.66
CA HIS A 200 14.10 5.15 7.96
C HIS A 200 13.76 5.60 6.54
N GLY A 201 13.39 6.88 6.35
CA GLY A 201 13.09 7.44 5.03
C GLY A 201 14.31 7.42 4.11
N LYS A 202 15.48 7.86 4.59
CA LYS A 202 16.75 7.77 3.85
C LYS A 202 17.07 6.32 3.48
N ARG A 203 16.87 5.40 4.41
CA ARG A 203 17.08 3.97 4.19
C ARG A 203 16.16 3.42 3.10
N GLU A 204 14.86 3.72 3.16
CA GLU A 204 13.90 3.30 2.13
C GLU A 204 14.25 3.86 0.75
N MET A 205 14.70 5.12 0.68
CA MET A 205 15.17 5.73 -0.58
C MET A 205 16.45 5.05 -1.10
N ALA A 206 17.37 4.70 -0.21
CA ALA A 206 18.62 4.04 -0.56
C ALA A 206 18.41 2.65 -1.20
N LEU A 207 17.30 1.97 -0.88
CA LEU A 207 16.98 0.64 -1.38
C LEU A 207 16.46 0.60 -2.84
N CYS A 208 16.37 1.74 -3.54
CA CYS A 208 15.88 1.75 -4.92
C CYS A 208 16.68 0.84 -5.87
N GLY A 209 18.00 0.81 -5.74
CA GLY A 209 18.87 -0.09 -6.51
C GLY A 209 18.59 -1.56 -6.21
N PRO A 210 18.78 -2.04 -4.97
CA PRO A 210 18.51 -3.42 -4.58
C PRO A 210 17.12 -3.93 -4.96
N ARG A 211 16.07 -3.11 -4.83
CA ARG A 211 14.70 -3.47 -5.25
C ARG A 211 14.56 -3.65 -6.76
N CYS A 212 15.30 -2.90 -7.58
CA CYS A 212 15.34 -3.16 -9.02
C CYS A 212 15.95 -4.53 -9.33
N ILE A 213 16.96 -4.97 -8.57
CA ILE A 213 17.58 -6.29 -8.75
C ILE A 213 16.60 -7.39 -8.31
N GLU A 214 15.95 -7.24 -7.15
CA GLU A 214 14.93 -8.16 -6.66
C GLU A 214 13.82 -8.36 -7.71
N LYS A 215 13.28 -7.25 -8.24
CA LYS A 215 12.25 -7.32 -9.29
C LYS A 215 12.76 -7.95 -10.59
N LEU A 216 14.01 -7.70 -10.96
CA LEU A 216 14.63 -8.31 -12.14
C LEU A 216 14.75 -9.83 -11.99
N VAL A 217 15.15 -10.32 -10.81
CA VAL A 217 15.23 -11.76 -10.51
C VAL A 217 13.86 -12.41 -10.60
N GLU A 218 12.83 -11.77 -10.00
CA GLU A 218 11.44 -12.20 -10.08
C GLU A 218 10.97 -12.34 -11.54
N LEU A 219 11.17 -11.29 -12.36
CA LEU A 219 10.78 -11.30 -13.77
C LEU A 219 11.55 -12.31 -14.62
N SER A 220 12.75 -12.70 -14.19
CA SER A 220 13.57 -13.70 -14.87
C SER A 220 13.23 -15.14 -14.48
N GLY A 221 12.29 -15.34 -13.54
CA GLY A 221 11.95 -16.66 -12.99
C GLY A 221 13.08 -17.29 -12.17
N GLY A 222 13.99 -16.46 -11.65
CA GLY A 222 15.07 -16.91 -10.77
C GLY A 222 14.58 -17.26 -9.37
N GLU A 223 15.42 -17.94 -8.59
CA GLU A 223 15.17 -18.17 -7.17
C GLU A 223 15.13 -16.82 -6.43
N GLN A 224 14.14 -16.63 -5.55
CA GLN A 224 14.00 -15.40 -4.80
C GLN A 224 15.22 -15.18 -3.89
N VAL A 225 15.93 -14.07 -4.13
CA VAL A 225 17.03 -13.63 -3.28
C VAL A 225 16.47 -12.64 -2.26
N GLN A 226 16.76 -12.84 -0.98
CA GLN A 226 16.32 -11.90 0.06
C GLN A 226 16.92 -10.51 -0.18
N LEU A 227 16.09 -9.46 -0.10
CA LEU A 227 16.51 -8.08 -0.30
C LEU A 227 17.73 -7.67 0.55
N SER A 228 17.80 -8.16 1.79
CA SER A 228 18.92 -7.92 2.71
C SER A 228 20.26 -8.45 2.19
N GLU A 229 20.25 -9.58 1.47
CA GLU A 229 21.46 -10.14 0.86
C GLU A 229 21.86 -9.32 -0.37
N ILE A 230 20.91 -8.94 -1.23
CA ILE A 230 21.18 -8.06 -2.38
C ILE A 230 21.80 -6.75 -1.88
N GLU A 231 21.21 -6.17 -0.85
CA GLU A 231 21.65 -4.91 -0.25
C GLU A 231 23.09 -5.00 0.26
N LYS A 232 23.40 -6.05 1.04
CA LYS A 232 24.74 -6.32 1.56
C LYS A 232 25.76 -6.49 0.45
N GLN A 233 25.41 -7.22 -0.61
CA GLN A 233 26.30 -7.43 -1.76
C GLN A 233 26.53 -6.12 -2.53
N ALA A 234 25.50 -5.29 -2.63
CA ALA A 234 25.56 -4.00 -3.28
C ALA A 234 26.32 -2.94 -2.46
N GLY A 235 26.55 -3.19 -1.17
CA GLY A 235 27.17 -2.22 -0.26
C GLY A 235 26.30 -0.98 -0.07
N THR A 236 24.99 -1.15 0.01
CA THR A 236 24.04 -0.03 0.15
C THR A 236 24.17 0.59 1.53
N THR A 237 24.33 1.91 1.58
CA THR A 237 24.37 2.70 2.83
C THR A 237 23.12 3.57 2.94
N LEU A 238 23.06 4.48 3.91
CA LEU A 238 21.99 5.49 3.97
C LEU A 238 22.05 6.50 2.81
N ASP A 239 23.20 6.61 2.12
CA ASP A 239 23.39 7.49 0.96
C ASP A 239 22.98 6.83 -0.36
N GLY A 240 22.54 5.58 -0.33
CA GLY A 240 22.14 4.81 -1.51
C GLY A 240 23.12 3.74 -1.94
N THR A 241 22.96 3.29 -3.19
CA THR A 241 23.78 2.26 -3.81
C THR A 241 24.55 2.84 -4.99
N SER A 242 25.86 2.63 -5.00
CA SER A 242 26.70 3.04 -6.13
C SER A 242 26.49 2.12 -7.35
N MET A 243 26.81 2.62 -8.55
CA MET A 243 26.72 1.85 -9.79
C MET A 243 27.60 0.60 -9.76
N SER A 244 28.81 0.69 -9.19
CA SER A 244 29.71 -0.45 -9.02
C SER A 244 29.17 -1.47 -8.03
N GLY A 245 28.53 -1.01 -6.95
CA GLY A 245 27.81 -1.86 -6.01
C GLY A 245 26.68 -2.64 -6.69
N MET A 246 25.88 -1.96 -7.52
CA MET A 246 24.83 -2.59 -8.32
C MET A 246 25.37 -3.68 -9.26
N VAL A 247 26.47 -3.41 -9.98
CA VAL A 247 27.11 -4.41 -10.86
C VAL A 247 27.56 -5.64 -10.06
N LYS A 248 28.16 -5.45 -8.89
CA LYS A 248 28.57 -6.54 -8.01
C LYS A 248 27.37 -7.38 -7.54
N ALA A 249 26.31 -6.75 -7.06
CA ALA A 249 25.10 -7.43 -6.60
C ALA A 249 24.40 -8.20 -7.74
N LEU A 250 24.30 -7.62 -8.94
CA LEU A 250 23.80 -8.30 -10.13
C LEU A 250 24.64 -9.53 -10.48
N GLY A 251 25.97 -9.45 -10.32
CA GLY A 251 26.90 -10.58 -10.47
C GLY A 251 26.59 -11.76 -9.57
N VAL A 252 26.24 -11.49 -8.31
CA VAL A 252 25.84 -12.52 -7.34
C VAL A 252 24.46 -13.09 -7.70
N ALA A 253 23.56 -12.27 -8.20
CA ALA A 253 22.22 -12.67 -8.66
C ALA A 253 22.22 -13.39 -10.03
N GLY A 254 23.38 -13.71 -10.60
CA GLY A 254 23.47 -14.48 -11.86
C GLY A 254 23.46 -13.64 -13.14
N PHE A 255 23.56 -12.31 -13.03
CA PHE A 255 23.58 -11.41 -14.18
C PHE A 255 24.98 -10.84 -14.42
N GLN A 256 25.27 -10.50 -15.67
CA GLN A 256 26.36 -9.60 -16.03
C GLN A 256 25.78 -8.21 -16.24
N ALA A 257 26.50 -7.18 -15.79
CA ALA A 257 26.06 -5.81 -15.90
C ALA A 257 27.21 -4.88 -16.27
N GLU A 258 26.91 -3.87 -17.09
CA GLU A 258 27.85 -2.85 -17.53
C GLU A 258 27.19 -1.46 -17.42
N GLY A 259 27.87 -0.52 -16.77
CA GLY A 259 27.43 0.87 -16.67
C GLY A 259 27.76 1.64 -17.94
N LEU A 260 26.75 2.26 -18.56
CA LEU A 260 26.88 3.02 -19.80
C LEU A 260 26.30 4.42 -19.66
N LEU A 261 26.94 5.40 -20.28
CA LEU A 261 26.35 6.71 -20.57
C LEU A 261 25.85 6.70 -22.02
N VAL A 262 24.55 6.81 -22.22
CA VAL A 262 23.92 6.68 -23.54
C VAL A 262 23.21 7.98 -23.95
N ASN A 263 23.23 8.27 -25.25
CA ASN A 263 22.41 9.34 -25.83
C ASN A 263 20.96 8.89 -26.01
N HIS A 264 20.11 9.77 -26.54
CA HIS A 264 18.68 9.49 -26.71
C HIS A 264 18.43 8.31 -27.67
N ALA A 265 19.14 8.22 -28.79
CA ALA A 265 18.94 7.15 -29.77
C ALA A 265 19.36 5.78 -29.21
N ASP A 266 20.48 5.72 -28.49
CA ASP A 266 20.98 4.51 -27.85
C ASP A 266 20.05 4.06 -26.70
N PHE A 267 19.53 5.00 -25.90
CA PHE A 267 18.53 4.69 -24.86
C PHE A 267 17.26 4.07 -25.48
N GLN A 268 16.77 4.64 -26.58
CA GLN A 268 15.59 4.16 -27.30
C GLN A 268 15.80 2.79 -27.94
N THR A 269 17.03 2.40 -28.27
CA THR A 269 17.34 1.11 -28.90
C THR A 269 17.89 0.07 -27.92
N GLN A 270 18.08 0.46 -26.66
CA GLN A 270 18.63 -0.40 -25.62
C GLN A 270 17.79 -1.67 -25.43
N LYS A 271 18.50 -2.81 -25.36
CA LYS A 271 17.90 -4.12 -25.09
C LYS A 271 17.34 -4.18 -23.67
N LEU A 272 16.12 -4.69 -23.55
CA LEU A 272 15.45 -4.91 -22.26
C LEU A 272 15.81 -6.29 -21.65
N PRO A 273 15.74 -6.43 -20.32
CA PRO A 273 15.61 -5.34 -19.34
C PRO A 273 16.94 -4.58 -19.12
N PHE A 274 16.86 -3.33 -18.65
CA PHE A 274 18.02 -2.56 -18.18
C PHE A 274 17.62 -1.69 -16.98
N ILE A 275 18.57 -1.28 -16.15
CA ILE A 275 18.30 -0.36 -15.04
C ILE A 275 18.75 1.04 -15.46
N TRP A 276 17.92 2.05 -15.21
CA TRP A 276 18.20 3.45 -15.50
C TRP A 276 18.39 4.22 -14.19
N LEU A 277 19.47 5.02 -14.10
CA LEU A 277 19.68 5.97 -13.01
C LEU A 277 19.16 7.36 -13.44
N ASP A 278 17.97 7.73 -12.94
CA ASP A 278 17.33 9.03 -13.18
C ASP A 278 17.43 9.90 -11.92
N LYS A 279 18.21 10.99 -11.99
CA LYS A 279 18.36 11.97 -10.90
C LYS A 279 18.67 11.36 -9.51
N GLY A 280 19.48 10.30 -9.49
CA GLY A 280 19.85 9.59 -8.26
C GLY A 280 18.90 8.48 -7.84
N HIS A 281 17.87 8.18 -8.63
CA HIS A 281 16.92 7.08 -8.38
C HIS A 281 17.04 5.99 -9.44
N TYR A 282 17.10 4.73 -9.02
CA TYR A 282 17.15 3.60 -9.95
C TYR A 282 15.74 3.16 -10.35
N LEU A 283 15.57 2.88 -11.64
CA LEU A 283 14.35 2.39 -12.25
C LEU A 283 14.66 1.15 -13.10
N LEU A 284 13.89 0.07 -12.94
CA LEU A 284 14.04 -1.10 -13.80
C LEU A 284 13.14 -0.96 -15.03
N ILE A 285 13.76 -0.78 -16.20
CA ILE A 285 13.06 -0.71 -17.47
C ILE A 285 12.94 -2.13 -18.03
N HIS A 286 11.72 -2.68 -18.07
CA HIS A 286 11.51 -4.10 -18.39
C HIS A 286 10.63 -4.36 -19.60
N SER A 287 9.77 -3.42 -20.00
CA SER A 287 8.90 -3.59 -21.16
C SER A 287 8.61 -2.28 -21.91
N ARG A 288 7.97 -2.40 -23.07
CA ARG A 288 7.50 -1.26 -23.89
C ARG A 288 6.04 -1.46 -24.25
N LYS A 289 5.23 -0.41 -24.12
CA LYS A 289 3.81 -0.40 -24.50
C LYS A 289 3.48 0.92 -25.19
N ASN A 290 2.87 0.86 -26.37
CA ASN A 290 2.46 2.06 -27.13
C ASN A 290 3.59 3.10 -27.30
N ASN A 291 4.80 2.64 -27.64
CA ASN A 291 6.00 3.48 -27.77
C ASN A 291 6.43 4.21 -26.48
N LYS A 292 5.98 3.75 -25.32
CA LYS A 292 6.45 4.20 -24.00
C LYS A 292 7.16 3.06 -23.29
N PHE A 293 8.12 3.42 -22.45
CA PHE A 293 8.75 2.46 -21.56
C PHE A 293 7.87 2.21 -20.35
N VAL A 294 7.83 0.96 -19.92
CA VAL A 294 7.24 0.57 -18.65
C VAL A 294 8.39 0.27 -17.72
N ALA A 295 8.38 0.95 -16.58
CA ALA A 295 9.41 0.86 -15.58
C ALA A 295 8.81 0.44 -14.25
N TYR A 296 9.45 -0.51 -13.59
CA TYR A 296 9.22 -0.72 -12.17
C TYR A 296 9.93 0.39 -11.40
N ASP A 297 9.16 1.12 -10.59
CA ASP A 297 9.65 2.17 -9.71
C ASP A 297 9.66 1.65 -8.26
N PRO A 298 10.84 1.42 -7.66
CA PRO A 298 11.00 0.95 -6.29
C PRO A 298 10.36 1.82 -5.20
N PHE A 299 10.13 3.11 -5.49
CA PHE A 299 9.55 4.04 -4.53
C PHE A 299 8.05 3.77 -4.34
N ILE A 300 7.32 3.61 -5.46
CA ILE A 300 5.89 3.25 -5.45
C ILE A 300 5.66 1.73 -5.48
N ARG A 301 6.73 0.95 -5.61
CA ARG A 301 6.73 -0.53 -5.71
C ARG A 301 5.77 -1.06 -6.77
N ASN A 302 5.67 -0.34 -7.89
CA ASN A 302 4.75 -0.67 -8.97
C ASN A 302 5.31 -0.23 -10.32
N ASP A 303 4.72 -0.75 -11.39
CA ASP A 303 5.01 -0.33 -12.75
C ASP A 303 4.38 1.03 -13.05
N ARG A 304 5.12 1.85 -13.80
CA ARG A 304 4.64 3.12 -14.36
C ARG A 304 5.11 3.29 -15.79
N GLU A 305 4.30 3.98 -16.58
CA GLU A 305 4.72 4.43 -17.91
C GLU A 305 5.65 5.63 -17.77
N ILE A 306 6.81 5.56 -18.41
CA ILE A 306 7.78 6.65 -18.46
C ILE A 306 7.76 7.28 -19.84
N LYS A 307 7.56 8.61 -19.86
CA LYS A 307 7.82 9.43 -21.04
C LYS A 307 9.29 9.85 -21.01
N ILE A 308 10.05 9.41 -22.00
CA ILE A 308 11.43 9.90 -22.20
C ILE A 308 11.34 11.35 -22.68
N PRO A 309 12.20 12.26 -22.16
CA PRO A 309 12.35 13.59 -22.72
C PRO A 309 12.54 13.56 -24.23
N GLU A 310 12.02 14.58 -24.92
CA GLU A 310 12.20 14.68 -26.37
C GLU A 310 13.68 14.74 -26.74
N ALA A 311 14.01 14.18 -27.90
CA ALA A 311 15.38 14.13 -28.39
C ALA A 311 15.94 15.56 -28.48
N ASN A 312 16.89 15.89 -27.61
CA ASN A 312 17.66 17.11 -27.68
C ASN A 312 19.15 16.77 -27.56
N ALA A 313 20.00 17.69 -28.01
CA ALA A 313 21.46 17.50 -28.01
C ALA A 313 22.06 17.34 -26.60
N GLN A 314 21.28 17.59 -25.54
CA GLN A 314 21.71 17.53 -24.14
C GLN A 314 21.25 16.26 -23.42
N PHE A 315 20.46 15.41 -24.07
CA PHE A 315 20.00 14.18 -23.43
C PHE A 315 21.17 13.21 -23.26
N SER A 316 21.42 12.85 -22.01
CA SER A 316 22.30 11.75 -21.62
C SER A 316 21.64 10.98 -20.49
N ALA A 317 21.71 9.65 -20.54
CA ALA A 317 21.20 8.79 -19.50
C ALA A 317 22.26 7.80 -19.06
N THR A 318 22.36 7.59 -17.75
CA THR A 318 23.25 6.57 -17.18
C THR A 318 22.45 5.30 -16.94
N ILE A 319 22.85 4.19 -17.56
CA ILE A 319 22.15 2.91 -17.49
C ILE A 319 23.07 1.78 -17.03
N LEU A 320 22.49 0.70 -16.49
CA LEU A 320 23.10 -0.62 -16.39
C LEU A 320 22.50 -1.50 -17.47
N LYS A 321 23.31 -1.81 -18.48
CA LYS A 321 22.99 -2.85 -19.45
C LYS A 321 23.14 -4.21 -18.77
N ILE A 322 22.09 -5.02 -18.85
CA ILE A 322 22.05 -6.35 -18.22
C ILE A 322 22.10 -7.44 -19.29
N SER A 323 22.86 -8.50 -19.01
CA SER A 323 22.87 -9.73 -19.80
C SER A 323 22.96 -10.96 -18.89
N ASN A 324 22.43 -12.08 -19.34
CA ASN A 324 22.58 -13.34 -18.61
C ASN A 324 24.06 -13.75 -18.60
N LYS A 325 24.54 -14.23 -17.45
CA LYS A 325 25.84 -14.89 -17.35
C LYS A 325 25.76 -16.19 -18.16
N ARG A 326 26.44 -16.23 -19.30
CA ARG A 326 26.60 -17.47 -20.08
C ARG A 326 27.48 -18.46 -19.35
#